data_AF-A0A7D7WL85-F1
#
_entry.id   AF-A0A7D7WL85-F1
#
_cell.length_a   1.000
_cell.length_b   1.000
_cell.length_c   1.000
_cell.angle_alpha   90.00
_cell.angle_beta   90.00
_cell.angle_gamma   90.00
#
_symmetry.space_group_name_H-M   'P 1'
#
loop_
_entity.id
_entity.type
_entity.pdbx_description
1 polymer ?
#
loop_
_entity_poly.entity_id
_entity_poly.type
_entity_poly.pdbx_seq_one_letter_code
_entity_poly.pdbx_strand_id
1 'polypeptide(L)'
;MSQALQRISKSSNRVINHFKQELDFYKQILSKDENYNTIKKEYSTLPVKFTGSLSSLSLKELDYFASLGVKDFTSYLKLHTNNIDLGIKSGDRIGIKNHFYLVETVKEYTRIGITYLEIIIIEEA
;
A
#
# COMPACT_ATOMS: atom_id res chain seq x y z
N MET A 1 -25.24 -16.96 -14.28
CA MET A 1 -23.99 -16.21 -14.51
C MET A 1 -23.14 -16.28 -13.24
N SER A 2 -21.91 -16.78 -13.34
CA SER A 2 -21.03 -17.04 -12.19
C SER A 2 -20.62 -15.73 -11.50
N GLN A 3 -20.73 -15.67 -10.17
CA GLN A 3 -20.27 -14.53 -9.35
C GLN A 3 -18.78 -14.20 -9.58
N ALA A 4 -17.98 -15.17 -10.03
CA ALA A 4 -16.58 -14.95 -10.38
C ALA A 4 -16.41 -13.99 -11.57
N LEU A 5 -17.30 -14.05 -12.56
CA LEU A 5 -17.25 -13.16 -13.74
C LEU A 5 -17.63 -11.72 -13.38
N GLN A 6 -18.54 -11.51 -12.42
CA GLN A 6 -18.86 -10.17 -11.90
C GLN A 6 -17.69 -9.57 -11.10
N ARG A 7 -16.92 -10.39 -10.37
CA ARG A 7 -15.71 -9.92 -9.66
C ARG A 7 -14.60 -9.52 -10.63
N ILE A 8 -14.39 -10.31 -11.68
CA ILE A 8 -13.41 -10.01 -12.74
C ILE A 8 -13.81 -8.73 -13.49
N SER A 9 -15.10 -8.55 -13.79
CA SER A 9 -15.61 -7.33 -14.42
C SER A 9 -15.39 -6.07 -13.57
N LYS A 10 -15.49 -6.15 -12.23
CA LYS A 10 -15.14 -5.04 -11.33
C LYS A 10 -13.64 -4.77 -11.28
N SER A 11 -12.78 -5.80 -11.40
CA SER A 11 -11.33 -5.61 -11.48
C SER A 11 -10.86 -5.05 -12.83
N SER A 12 -11.58 -5.32 -13.92
CA SER A 12 -11.23 -4.86 -15.28
C SER A 12 -11.37 -3.35 -15.50
N ASN A 13 -12.09 -2.62 -14.63
CA ASN A 13 -12.22 -1.17 -14.72
C ASN A 13 -11.08 -0.38 -14.04
N ARG A 14 -10.16 -1.05 -13.33
CA ARG A 14 -8.95 -0.41 -12.80
C ARG A 14 -7.81 -0.58 -13.82
N VAL A 15 -7.84 0.24 -14.87
CA VAL A 15 -6.63 0.50 -15.67
C VAL A 15 -5.68 1.31 -14.79
N ILE A 16 -4.85 0.61 -14.00
CA ILE A 16 -3.83 1.24 -13.17
C ILE A 16 -2.63 1.53 -14.06
N ASN A 17 -2.59 2.76 -14.54
CA ASN A 17 -1.49 3.28 -15.32
C ASN A 17 -0.17 3.16 -14.53
N HIS A 18 0.85 2.54 -15.12
CA HIS A 18 2.22 2.48 -14.62
C HIS A 18 2.96 3.84 -14.65
N PHE A 19 2.23 4.95 -14.62
CA PHE A 19 2.84 6.27 -14.62
C PHE A 19 3.32 6.63 -13.22
N LYS A 20 4.49 7.29 -13.16
CA LYS A 20 4.94 7.92 -11.93
C LYS A 20 3.93 9.00 -11.55
N GLN A 21 3.49 8.96 -10.30
CA GLN A 21 2.60 9.95 -9.71
C GLN A 21 3.17 10.44 -8.39
N GLU A 22 2.83 11.66 -8.03
CA GLU A 22 3.12 12.23 -6.73
C GLU A 22 2.15 11.65 -5.70
N LEU A 23 2.69 11.28 -4.54
CA LEU A 23 2.02 10.58 -3.46
C LEU A 23 2.36 11.26 -2.14
N ASP A 24 1.44 11.19 -1.19
CA ASP A 24 1.61 11.77 0.14
C ASP A 24 1.93 10.66 1.15
N PHE A 25 3.08 10.74 1.82
CA PHE A 25 3.47 9.80 2.86
C PHE A 25 3.17 10.33 4.25
N TYR A 26 2.47 9.55 5.06
CA TYR A 26 2.09 9.84 6.42
C TYR A 26 2.72 8.80 7.36
N LYS A 27 3.68 9.24 8.16
CA LYS A 27 4.41 8.35 9.06
C LYS A 27 3.56 8.00 10.27
N GLN A 28 3.54 6.73 10.65
CA GLN A 28 2.90 6.27 11.87
C GLN A 28 3.69 6.72 13.10
N ILE A 29 2.98 7.23 14.09
CA ILE A 29 3.47 7.64 15.39
C ILE A 29 2.75 6.76 16.42
N LEU A 30 3.54 5.96 17.13
CA LEU A 30 3.06 5.14 18.24
C LEU A 30 3.42 5.85 19.54
N SER A 31 2.42 6.25 20.31
CA SER A 31 2.60 6.78 21.65
C SER A 31 2.01 5.82 22.67
N LYS A 32 2.74 5.59 23.77
CA LYS A 32 2.25 4.80 24.89
C LYS A 32 1.58 5.73 25.88
N ASP A 33 0.32 5.47 26.18
CA ASP A 33 -0.34 6.12 27.31
C ASP A 33 0.08 5.38 28.59
N GLU A 34 0.89 6.04 29.41
CA GLU A 34 1.40 5.46 30.66
C GLU A 34 0.29 5.19 31.67
N ASN A 35 -0.83 5.92 31.59
CA ASN A 35 -1.93 5.79 32.54
C ASN A 35 -2.85 4.60 32.25
N TYR A 36 -2.95 4.19 30.99
CA TYR A 36 -3.90 3.15 30.55
C TYR A 36 -3.21 1.92 29.93
N ASN A 37 -1.89 1.92 29.84
CA ASN A 37 -1.09 0.89 29.16
C ASN A 37 -1.60 0.58 27.73
N THR A 38 -2.21 1.58 27.09
CA THR A 38 -2.75 1.52 25.73
C THR A 38 -1.77 2.15 24.75
N ILE A 39 -1.60 1.51 23.58
CA ILE A 39 -0.82 2.07 22.48
C ILE A 39 -1.77 2.93 21.64
N LYS A 40 -1.54 4.24 21.62
CA LYS A 40 -2.24 5.17 20.74
C LYS A 40 -1.50 5.20 19.40
N LYS A 41 -2.27 5.05 18.31
CA LYS A 41 -1.76 5.13 16.93
C LYS A 41 -2.20 6.46 16.33
N GLU A 42 -1.24 7.26 15.92
CA GLU A 42 -1.46 8.52 15.22
C GLU A 42 -0.63 8.55 13.93
N TYR A 43 -0.96 9.48 13.04
CA TYR A 43 -0.22 9.70 11.80
C TYR A 43 0.29 11.13 11.77
N SER A 44 1.42 11.37 11.11
CA SER A 44 1.94 12.73 10.94
C SER A 44 0.88 13.63 10.30
N THR A 45 0.74 14.87 10.79
CA THR A 45 -0.23 15.82 10.22
C THR A 45 0.26 16.41 8.91
N LEU A 46 1.58 16.51 8.74
CA LEU A 46 2.23 16.98 7.53
C LEU A 46 2.69 15.77 6.70
N PRO A 47 2.17 15.60 5.46
CA PRO A 47 2.66 14.56 4.57
C PRO A 47 4.03 14.92 3.98
N VAL A 48 4.83 13.89 3.74
CA VAL A 48 6.04 14.00 2.91
C VAL A 48 5.68 13.57 1.50
N LYS A 49 5.89 14.45 0.53
CA LYS A 49 5.61 14.14 -0.87
C LYS A 49 6.70 13.28 -1.48
N PHE A 50 6.31 12.28 -2.25
CA PHE A 50 7.25 11.44 -2.99
C PHE A 50 6.65 10.92 -4.29
N THR A 51 7.51 10.41 -5.17
CA THR A 51 7.07 9.85 -6.45
C THR A 51 7.10 8.33 -6.43
N GLY A 52 6.05 7.72 -6.96
CA GLY A 52 6.01 6.28 -7.15
C GLY A 52 5.06 5.87 -8.28
N SER A 53 5.18 4.63 -8.73
CA SER A 53 4.26 4.03 -9.69
C SER A 53 3.36 3.03 -9.00
N LEU A 54 2.07 3.09 -9.32
CA LEU A 54 1.10 2.12 -8.84
C LEU A 54 0.85 1.03 -9.88
N SER A 55 0.60 -0.16 -9.39
CA SER A 55 0.17 -1.31 -10.18
C SER A 55 -0.79 -2.17 -9.36
N SER A 56 -1.67 -2.90 -10.04
CA SER A 56 -2.46 -3.95 -9.41
C SER A 56 -1.55 -5.12 -9.03
N LEU A 57 -1.93 -5.89 -8.01
CA LEU A 57 -1.27 -7.16 -7.74
C LEU A 57 -1.45 -8.11 -8.93
N SER A 58 -0.43 -8.91 -9.21
CA SER A 58 -0.53 -9.97 -10.21
C SER A 58 -1.45 -11.10 -9.73
N LEU A 59 -1.99 -11.90 -10.65
CA LEU A 59 -2.84 -13.04 -10.31
C LEU A 59 -2.18 -14.01 -9.31
N LYS A 60 -0.87 -14.26 -9.46
CA LYS A 60 -0.10 -15.11 -8.54
C LYS A 60 -0.05 -14.54 -7.12
N GLU A 61 0.04 -13.22 -7.00
CA GLU A 61 0.07 -12.54 -5.70
C GLU A 61 -1.31 -12.50 -5.07
N LEU A 62 -2.36 -12.28 -5.87
CA LEU A 62 -3.74 -12.38 -5.42
C LEU A 62 -4.06 -13.78 -4.89
N ASP A 63 -3.64 -14.83 -5.61
CA ASP A 63 -3.79 -16.23 -5.15
C ASP A 63 -3.03 -16.50 -3.85
N TYR A 64 -1.83 -15.93 -3.69
CA TYR A 64 -1.06 -16.02 -2.46
C TYR A 64 -1.81 -15.38 -1.28
N PHE A 65 -2.30 -14.14 -1.44
CA PHE A 65 -3.10 -13.51 -0.39
C PHE A 65 -4.41 -14.26 -0.13
N ALA A 66 -5.00 -14.89 -1.16
CA ALA A 66 -6.19 -15.71 -0.99
C ALA A 66 -5.95 -16.95 -0.15
N SER A 67 -4.78 -17.57 -0.29
CA SER A 67 -4.36 -18.68 0.56
C SER A 67 -4.17 -18.29 2.02
N LEU A 68 -3.89 -17.01 2.30
CA LEU A 68 -3.75 -16.47 3.66
C LEU A 68 -5.09 -16.08 4.31
N GLY A 69 -6.22 -16.28 3.61
CA GLY A 69 -7.56 -16.02 4.16
C GLY A 69 -7.99 -14.54 4.14
N VAL A 70 -7.27 -13.69 3.41
CA VAL A 70 -7.66 -12.29 3.17
C VAL A 70 -8.97 -12.28 2.37
N LYS A 71 -9.98 -11.49 2.77
CA LYS A 71 -11.32 -11.54 2.16
C LYS A 71 -11.55 -10.54 1.02
N ASP A 72 -10.78 -9.45 0.97
CA ASP A 72 -10.96 -8.40 -0.04
C ASP A 72 -9.66 -8.05 -0.77
N PHE A 73 -9.39 -8.80 -1.84
CA PHE A 73 -8.20 -8.58 -2.68
C PHE A 73 -8.31 -7.34 -3.56
N THR A 74 -9.52 -6.77 -3.70
CA THR A 74 -9.72 -5.65 -4.60
C THR A 74 -9.16 -4.35 -4.03
N SER A 75 -8.96 -4.28 -2.72
CA SER A 75 -8.41 -3.11 -2.02
C SER A 75 -6.88 -3.04 -2.04
N TYR A 76 -6.20 -4.08 -2.51
CA TYR A 76 -4.74 -4.14 -2.52
C TYR A 76 -4.15 -3.52 -3.78
N LEU A 77 -3.14 -2.67 -3.59
CA LEU A 77 -2.32 -2.09 -4.63
C LEU A 77 -0.86 -2.35 -4.34
N LYS A 78 -0.05 -2.33 -5.41
CA LYS A 78 1.39 -2.38 -5.33
C LYS A 78 1.95 -1.02 -5.75
N LEU A 79 2.85 -0.51 -4.94
CA LEU A 79 3.55 0.74 -5.14
C LEU A 79 5.04 0.46 -5.33
N HIS A 80 5.63 1.04 -6.37
CA HIS A 80 7.07 1.04 -6.57
C HIS A 80 7.63 2.46 -6.41
N THR A 81 8.68 2.59 -5.61
CA THR A 81 9.40 3.86 -5.48
C THR A 81 10.90 3.64 -5.33
N ASN A 82 11.69 4.58 -5.80
CA ASN A 82 13.13 4.64 -5.58
C ASN A 82 13.50 5.55 -4.40
N ASN A 83 12.51 6.10 -3.69
CA ASN A 83 12.73 7.00 -2.56
C ASN A 83 12.93 6.20 -1.26
N ILE A 84 14.11 5.59 -1.13
CA ILE A 84 14.45 4.70 -0.01
C ILE A 84 14.59 5.49 1.31
N ASP A 85 15.01 6.75 1.23
CA ASP A 85 15.27 7.63 2.37
C ASP A 85 14.02 7.97 3.19
N LEU A 86 12.82 7.71 2.66
CA LEU A 86 11.55 7.94 3.36
C LEU A 86 11.38 7.01 4.57
N GLY A 87 12.08 5.87 4.59
CA GLY A 87 12.01 4.91 5.69
C GLY A 87 10.60 4.37 5.93
N ILE A 88 9.87 4.11 4.84
CA ILE A 88 8.49 3.59 4.86
C ILE A 88 8.47 2.21 5.54
N LYS A 89 7.52 2.00 6.44
CA LYS A 89 7.34 0.77 7.22
C LYS A 89 5.89 0.31 7.18
N SER A 90 5.69 -0.97 7.54
CA SER A 90 4.36 -1.53 7.77
C SER A 90 3.64 -0.75 8.86
N GLY A 91 2.37 -0.42 8.64
CA GLY A 91 1.55 0.44 9.51
C GLY A 91 1.56 1.92 9.16
N ASP A 92 2.48 2.39 8.31
CA ASP A 92 2.44 3.75 7.76
C ASP A 92 1.25 3.93 6.80
N ARG A 93 0.95 5.17 6.43
CA ARG A 93 -0.18 5.52 5.56
C ARG A 93 0.29 6.29 4.32
N ILE A 94 -0.34 6.00 3.19
CA ILE A 94 -0.08 6.67 1.90
C ILE A 94 -1.38 7.29 1.39
N GLY A 95 -1.34 8.58 1.07
CA GLY A 95 -2.41 9.31 0.43
C GLY A 95 -2.31 9.23 -1.09
N ILE A 96 -3.41 8.84 -1.74
CA ILE A 96 -3.55 8.75 -3.19
C ILE A 96 -4.90 9.33 -3.58
N LYS A 97 -4.92 10.48 -4.28
CA LYS A 97 -6.16 11.09 -4.83
C LYS A 97 -7.31 11.16 -3.80
N ASN A 98 -7.04 11.68 -2.61
CA ASN A 98 -7.96 11.80 -1.47
C ASN A 98 -8.37 10.50 -0.78
N HIS A 99 -7.77 9.36 -1.15
CA HIS A 99 -7.94 8.10 -0.44
C HIS A 99 -6.68 7.77 0.36
N PHE A 100 -6.88 7.12 1.51
CA PHE A 100 -5.79 6.65 2.35
C PHE A 100 -5.60 5.16 2.19
N TYR A 101 -4.34 4.74 2.18
CA TYR A 101 -3.95 3.35 2.07
C TYR A 101 -2.96 3.02 3.18
N LEU A 102 -3.18 1.92 3.88
CA LEU A 102 -2.26 1.41 4.88
C LEU A 102 -1.15 0.61 4.21
N VAL A 103 0.08 0.78 4.68
CA VAL A 103 1.22 -0.04 4.25
C VAL A 103 1.17 -1.37 4.98
N GLU A 104 1.00 -2.46 4.23
CA GLU A 104 1.01 -3.82 4.76
C GLU A 104 2.42 -4.39 4.76
N THR A 105 3.09 -4.34 3.62
CA THR A 105 4.40 -4.95 3.43
C THR A 105 5.32 -4.02 2.64
N VAL A 106 6.59 -3.97 3.04
CA VAL A 106 7.66 -3.27 2.34
C VAL A 106 8.74 -4.28 2.00
N LYS A 107 9.14 -4.33 0.73
CA LYS A 107 10.24 -5.15 0.24
C LYS A 107 11.23 -4.27 -0.49
N GLU A 108 12.50 -4.44 -0.16
CA GLU A 108 13.59 -3.79 -0.86
C GLU A 108 14.18 -4.73 -1.90
N TYR A 109 14.37 -4.21 -3.11
CA TYR A 109 14.96 -4.94 -4.22
C TYR A 109 16.15 -4.16 -4.75
N THR A 110 17.32 -4.80 -4.77
CA THR A 110 18.53 -4.24 -5.37
C THR A 110 18.91 -5.07 -6.58
N ARG A 111 18.95 -4.45 -7.76
CA ARG A 111 19.35 -5.11 -9.01
C ARG A 111 20.24 -4.19 -9.83
N ILE A 112 21.43 -4.68 -10.17
CA ILE A 112 22.40 -3.95 -11.03
C ILE A 112 22.68 -2.54 -10.47
N GLY A 113 22.90 -2.44 -9.15
CA GLY A 113 23.20 -1.17 -8.47
C GLY A 113 22.02 -0.20 -8.33
N ILE A 114 20.81 -0.59 -8.77
CA ILE A 114 19.59 0.19 -8.57
C ILE A 114 18.79 -0.46 -7.46
N THR A 115 18.50 0.29 -6.41
CA THR A 115 17.61 -0.12 -5.32
C THR A 115 16.24 0.53 -5.48
N TYR A 116 15.19 -0.26 -5.30
CA TYR A 116 13.81 0.22 -5.26
C TYR A 116 13.03 -0.50 -4.18
N LEU A 117 12.00 0.17 -3.69
CA LEU A 117 11.02 -0.37 -2.74
C LEU A 117 9.79 -0.82 -3.52
N GLU A 118 9.37 -2.06 -3.26
CA GLU A 118 8.04 -2.57 -3.59
C GLU A 118 7.21 -2.57 -2.30
N ILE A 119 6.09 -1.89 -2.33
CA ILE A 119 5.24 -1.68 -1.17
C ILE A 119 3.84 -2.19 -1.52
N ILE A 120 3.30 -3.05 -0.68
CA ILE A 120 1.92 -3.51 -0.78
C ILE A 120 1.10 -2.64 0.16
N ILE A 121 0.08 -2.00 -0.41
CA ILE A 121 -0.81 -1.10 0.31
C ILE A 121 -2.26 -1.57 0.18
N ILE A 122 -3.06 -1.32 1.21
CA ILE A 122 -4.49 -1.66 1.24
C ILE A 122 -5.31 -0.40 1.50
N GLU A 123 -6.40 -0.21 0.73
CA GLU A 123 -7.33 0.90 0.92
C GLU A 123 -7.95 0.88 2.33
N GLU A 124 -7.84 1.98 3.05
CA GLU A 124 -8.44 2.17 4.38
C GLU A 124 -9.88 2.69 4.19
N ALA A 125 -10.85 1.92 4.69
CA ALA A 125 -12.29 2.20 4.54
C ALA A 125 -12.82 3.21 5.56
#